data_AF-A0A3D1TQG8-F1
#
_entry.id   AF-A0A3D1TQG8-F1
#
_cell.length_a   1.000
_cell.length_b   1.000
_cell.length_c   1.000
_cell.angle_alpha   90.00
_cell.angle_beta   90.00
_cell.angle_gamma   90.00
#
_symmetry.space_group_name_H-M   'P 1'
#
loop_
_entity.id
_entity.type
_entity.pdbx_description
1 polymer ?
#
loop_
_entity_poly.entity_id
_entity_poly.type
_entity_poly.pdbx_seq_one_letter_code
_entity_poly.pdbx_strand_id
1 'polypeptide(L)'
;MARVEDSPWAIPVAQIASRAGQSKPIDADFPAPSGIGDSIVGIKEGEPVHVSGQFDSIVDGLIFTGRLVAPFVSECTRCLK
;
A
#
# COMPACT_ATOMS: atom_id res chain seq x y z
N MET A 1 -7.72 19.19 15.90
CA MET A 1 -6.91 18.65 14.80
C MET A 1 -7.21 17.17 14.72
N ALA A 2 -7.91 16.72 13.67
CA ALA A 2 -8.33 15.32 13.54
C ALA A 2 -7.08 14.43 13.56
N ARG A 3 -7.07 13.46 14.47
CA ARG A 3 -5.98 12.51 14.68
C ARG A 3 -5.81 11.72 13.38
N VAL A 4 -4.59 11.71 12.83
CA VAL A 4 -4.20 10.80 11.74
C VAL A 4 -4.73 9.44 12.14
N GLU A 5 -5.68 8.90 11.38
CA GLU A 5 -6.28 7.61 11.70
C GLU A 5 -5.13 6.62 11.90
N ASP A 6 -5.17 5.87 13.01
CA ASP A 6 -4.14 4.89 13.42
C ASP A 6 -4.19 3.66 12.49
N SER A 7 -4.17 3.90 11.18
CA SER A 7 -4.08 2.90 10.14
C SER A 7 -2.60 2.55 9.93
N PRO A 8 -2.25 1.26 9.85
CA PRO A 8 -0.90 0.86 9.50
C PRO A 8 -0.49 1.38 8.11
N TRP A 9 -1.45 1.74 7.25
CA TRP A 9 -1.24 2.29 5.91
C TRP A 9 -1.05 3.82 5.87
N ALA A 10 -1.06 4.49 7.03
CA ALA A 10 -0.88 5.94 7.08
C ALA A 10 0.57 6.35 6.78
N ILE A 11 0.76 7.19 5.78
CA ILE A 11 2.07 7.71 5.38
C ILE A 11 2.11 9.22 5.64
N PRO A 12 3.02 9.73 6.50
CA PRO A 12 3.13 11.17 6.74
C PRO A 12 3.77 11.87 5.55
N VAL A 13 3.02 12.78 4.91
CA VAL A 13 3.44 13.55 3.73
C VAL A 13 3.63 15.05 4.00
N ALA A 14 3.35 15.52 5.22
CA ALA A 14 3.40 16.94 5.57
C ALA A 14 4.74 17.62 5.23
N GLN A 15 5.85 16.88 5.32
CA GLN A 15 7.21 17.39 5.05
C GLN A 15 7.47 17.69 3.57
N ILE A 16 6.76 17.02 2.65
CA ILE A 16 6.93 17.22 1.20
C ILE A 16 5.77 18.00 0.58
N ALA A 17 4.64 18.13 1.26
CA ALA A 17 3.47 18.84 0.76
C ALA A 17 3.64 20.37 0.68
N SER A 18 4.69 20.95 1.28
CA SER A 18 4.86 22.40 1.39
C SER A 18 5.42 23.07 0.14
N ARG A 19 6.10 22.32 -0.75
CA ARG A 19 6.73 22.89 -1.95
C ARG A 19 6.89 21.84 -3.05
N ALA A 20 6.43 22.18 -4.25
CA ALA A 20 6.63 21.37 -5.45
C ALA A 20 8.12 21.09 -5.72
N GLY A 21 8.41 19.91 -6.25
CA GLY A 21 9.77 19.40 -6.52
C GLY A 21 10.43 18.68 -5.35
N GLN A 22 9.71 18.46 -4.24
CA GLN A 22 10.15 17.56 -3.17
C GLN A 22 9.68 16.13 -3.46
N SER A 23 10.54 15.16 -3.16
CA SER A 23 10.23 13.74 -3.29
C SER A 23 10.53 13.00 -2.00
N LYS A 24 9.71 12.00 -1.66
CA LYS A 24 9.92 11.11 -0.52
C LYS A 24 9.83 9.65 -0.98
N PRO A 25 10.95 8.89 -0.96
CA PRO A 25 10.90 7.47 -1.26
C PRO A 25 10.19 6.71 -0.15
N ILE A 26 9.61 5.57 -0.53
CA ILE A 26 9.06 4.56 0.37
C ILE A 26 9.57 3.21 -0.06
N ASP A 27 10.01 2.45 0.93
CA ASP A 27 10.41 1.06 0.83
C ASP A 27 10.08 0.43 2.19
N ALA A 28 8.91 -0.19 2.28
CA ALA A 28 8.37 -0.70 3.54
C ALA A 28 7.30 -1.77 3.32
N ASP A 29 7.12 -2.63 4.32
CA ASP A 29 6.08 -3.64 4.35
C ASP A 29 4.87 -3.17 5.16
N PHE A 30 3.68 -3.40 4.62
CA PHE A 30 2.40 -3.07 5.24
C PHE A 30 1.52 -4.32 5.36
N PRO A 31 0.73 -4.48 6.43
CA PRO A 31 -0.15 -5.63 6.57
C PRO A 31 -1.28 -5.56 5.54
N ALA A 32 -1.49 -6.65 4.80
CA ALA A 32 -2.58 -6.76 3.84
C ALA A 32 -3.94 -6.54 4.54
N PRO A 33 -4.80 -5.64 4.02
CA PRO A 33 -6.15 -5.48 4.56
C PRO A 33 -7.01 -6.70 4.26
N SER A 34 -8.07 -6.90 5.04
CA SER A 34 -9.09 -7.91 4.75
C SER A 34 -9.78 -7.63 3.41
N GLY A 35 -10.21 -8.68 2.70
CA GLY A 35 -11.10 -8.56 1.54
C GLY A 35 -10.39 -8.54 0.17
N ILE A 36 -9.10 -8.87 0.10
CA ILE A 36 -8.42 -9.06 -1.18
C ILE A 36 -8.58 -10.50 -1.66
N GLY A 37 -9.51 -10.70 -2.60
CA GLY A 37 -9.78 -12.01 -3.22
C GLY A 37 -11.02 -12.72 -2.65
N ASP A 38 -11.10 -14.02 -2.86
CA ASP A 38 -12.19 -14.89 -2.41
C ASP A 38 -11.65 -16.18 -1.75
N SER A 39 -12.51 -17.20 -1.57
CA SER A 39 -12.14 -18.48 -0.96
C SER A 39 -11.18 -19.33 -1.79
N ILE A 40 -10.96 -19.00 -3.06
CA ILE A 40 -10.14 -19.76 -4.01
C ILE A 40 -8.83 -19.02 -4.26
N VAL A 41 -8.84 -17.70 -4.39
CA VAL A 41 -7.66 -16.90 -4.68
C VAL A 41 -7.69 -15.58 -3.91
N GLY A 42 -6.61 -15.27 -3.20
CA GLY A 42 -6.53 -14.02 -2.46
C GLY A 42 -5.23 -13.80 -1.71
N ILE A 43 -5.10 -12.62 -1.13
CA ILE A 43 -4.04 -12.29 -0.18
C ILE A 43 -4.64 -12.44 1.21
N LYS A 44 -3.99 -13.23 2.07
CA LYS A 44 -4.47 -13.39 3.45
C LYS A 44 -4.26 -12.10 4.23
N GLU A 45 -5.23 -11.75 5.06
CA GLU A 45 -5.13 -10.59 5.94
C GLU A 45 -3.86 -10.66 6.80
N GLY A 46 -3.14 -9.54 6.90
CA GLY A 46 -1.90 -9.43 7.65
C GLY A 46 -0.64 -9.91 6.91
N GLU A 47 -0.74 -10.56 5.76
CA GLU A 47 0.43 -10.89 4.94
C GLU A 47 1.19 -9.62 4.51
N PRO A 48 2.53 -9.67 4.41
CA PRO A 48 3.33 -8.49 4.11
C PRO A 48 3.12 -8.04 2.65
N VAL A 49 2.58 -6.84 2.49
CA VAL A 49 2.54 -6.12 1.22
C VAL A 49 3.75 -5.19 1.17
N HIS A 50 4.72 -5.55 0.36
CA HIS A 50 5.91 -4.76 0.11
C HIS A 50 5.58 -3.60 -0.83
N VAL A 51 5.82 -2.37 -0.38
CA VAL A 51 5.55 -1.14 -1.12
C VAL A 51 6.87 -0.44 -1.40
N SER A 52 7.21 -0.30 -2.68
CA SER A 52 8.38 0.44 -3.15
C SER A 52 7.96 1.54 -4.11
N GLY A 53 8.42 2.77 -3.90
CA GLY A 53 8.02 3.90 -4.74
C GLY A 53 8.41 5.24 -4.16
N GLN A 54 7.77 6.31 -4.64
CA GLN A 54 7.99 7.65 -4.13
C GLN A 54 6.73 8.51 -4.23
N PHE A 55 6.61 9.43 -3.27
CA PHE A 55 5.70 10.56 -3.35
C PHE A 55 6.43 11.75 -3.94
N ASP A 56 5.86 12.38 -4.96
CA ASP A 56 6.35 13.59 -5.59
C ASP A 56 5.37 14.74 -5.35
N SER A 57 5.86 15.87 -4.85
CA SER A 57 5.09 17.10 -4.77
C SER A 57 5.10 17.82 -6.10
N ILE A 58 3.89 18.01 -6.63
CA ILE A 58 3.60 18.78 -7.83
C ILE A 58 2.86 20.06 -7.44
N VAL A 59 2.67 20.97 -8.40
CA VAL A 59 1.98 22.25 -8.17
C VAL A 59 0.57 22.03 -7.59
N ASP A 60 -0.14 21.01 -8.09
CA ASP A 60 -1.54 20.75 -7.74
C ASP A 60 -1.71 19.67 -6.66
N GLY A 61 -0.64 19.21 -6.00
CA GLY A 61 -0.73 18.22 -4.93
C GLY A 61 0.43 17.23 -4.86
N LEU A 62 0.10 15.97 -4.54
CA LEU A 62 1.05 14.87 -4.38
C LEU A 62 0.68 13.73 -5.32
N ILE A 63 1.67 13.18 -6.01
CA ILE A 63 1.55 11.96 -6.80
C ILE A 63 2.34 10.87 -6.09
N PHE A 64 1.77 9.69 -5.93
CA PHE A 64 2.52 8.49 -5.56
C PHE A 64 2.73 7.63 -6.79
N THR A 65 3.99 7.26 -7.04
CA THR A 65 4.37 6.30 -8.07
C THR A 65 5.12 5.15 -7.42
N GLY A 66 4.63 3.93 -7.56
CA GLY A 66 5.25 2.79 -6.92
C GLY A 66 4.72 1.44 -7.39
N ARG A 67 5.31 0.40 -6.83
CA ARG A 67 4.94 -1.00 -7.00
C ARG A 67 4.58 -1.58 -5.64
N LEU A 68 3.49 -2.34 -5.62
CA LEU A 68 3.07 -3.13 -4.48
C LEU A 68 3.22 -4.61 -4.85
N VAL A 69 3.83 -5.40 -3.97
CA VAL A 69 4.04 -6.84 -4.15
C VAL A 69 3.60 -7.54 -2.87
N ALA A 70 2.82 -8.60 -3.00
CA ALA A 70 2.33 -9.36 -1.86
C ALA A 70 2.20 -10.85 -2.20
N PRO A 71 2.39 -11.75 -1.24
CA PRO A 71 2.13 -13.16 -1.46
C PRO A 71 0.62 -13.40 -1.57
N PHE A 72 0.20 -14.08 -2.63
CA PHE A 72 -1.18 -14.54 -2.77
C PHE A 72 -1.22 -16.06 -2.69
N VAL A 73 -2.31 -16.59 -2.13
CA VAL A 73 -2.61 -18.02 -2.12
C VAL A 73 -3.71 -18.26 -3.14
N SER A 74 -3.58 -19.32 -3.92
CA SER A 74 -4.61 -19.77 -4.84
C SER A 74 -4.72 -21.28 -4.84
N GLU A 75 -5.95 -21.79 -4.91
CA GLU A 75 -6.23 -23.20 -5.06
C GLU A 75 -6.87 -23.49 -6.42
N CYS A 76 -6.42 -24.55 -7.08
CA CYS A 76 -7.09 -24.99 -8.30
C CYS A 76 -8.42 -25.64 -7.93
N THR A 77 -9.53 -25.15 -8.47
CA THR A 77 -10.87 -25.74 -8.22
C THR A 77 -10.99 -27.20 -8.65
N ARG A 78 -10.09 -27.68 -9.51
CA ARG A 78 -9.98 -29.11 -9.86
C ARG A 78 -9.42 -29.96 -8.72
N CYS A 79 -8.57 -29.38 -7.86
CA CYS A 79 -7.99 -30.04 -6.68
C CYS A 79 -8.90 -29.99 -5.45
N LEU A 80 -9.94 -29.15 -5.49
CA LEU A 80 -10.95 -28.96 -4.43
C LEU A 80 -12.15 -29.94 -4.53
N LYS A 81 -12.09 -30.89 -5.46
CA LYS A 81 -13.08 -31.97 -5.63
C LYS A 81 -12.56 -33.29 -5.10
#